data_AF-A0A258QY19-F1
#
_entry.id   AF-A0A258QY19-F1
#
_cell.length_a   1.000
_cell.length_b   1.000
_cell.length_c   1.000
_cell.angle_alpha   90.00
_cell.angle_beta   90.00
_cell.angle_gamma   90.00
#
_symmetry.space_group_name_H-M   'P 1'
#
loop_
_entity.id
_entity.type
_entity.pdbx_description
1 polymer ?
#
loop_
_entity_poly.entity_id
_entity_poly.type
_entity_poly.pdbx_seq_one_letter_code
_entity_poly.pdbx_strand_id
1 'polypeptide(L)'
;RWRVLDAVPPRGGLRDGQIEAVAMTPLLGLRNDVVIRVRPTARGARIDIRSMSRFGVHDLGENSWRISSLLADISAERRKKRQ
;
A
#
# COMPACT_ATOMS: atom_id res chain seq x y z
N ARG A 1 4.44 -0.76 -12.13
CA ARG A 1 4.35 0.73 -12.04
C ARG A 1 3.22 1.11 -11.10
N TRP A 2 3.45 2.07 -10.20
CA TRP A 2 2.43 2.62 -9.30
C TRP A 2 1.87 3.93 -9.87
N ARG A 3 0.57 4.15 -9.69
CA ARG A 3 -0.08 5.44 -9.92
C ARG A 3 -0.90 5.81 -8.71
N VAL A 4 -0.48 6.84 -7.98
CA VAL A 4 -1.24 7.38 -6.85
C VAL A 4 -2.43 8.16 -7.42
N LEU A 5 -3.62 7.85 -6.92
CA LEU A 5 -4.88 8.53 -7.26
C LEU A 5 -5.19 9.62 -6.24
N ASP A 6 -5.03 9.29 -4.95
CA ASP A 6 -5.24 10.21 -3.83
C ASP A 6 -4.23 9.90 -2.70
N ALA A 7 -3.87 10.93 -1.93
CA ALA A 7 -3.01 10.81 -0.78
C ALA A 7 -3.38 11.87 0.26
N VAL A 8 -4.02 11.42 1.34
CA VAL A 8 -4.40 12.28 2.46
C VAL A 8 -3.51 11.97 3.67
N PRO A 9 -2.79 12.97 4.21
CA PRO A 9 -1.99 12.76 5.41
C PRO A 9 -2.87 12.54 6.66
N PRO A 10 -2.35 11.83 7.68
CA PRO A 10 -3.03 11.75 8.97
C PRO A 10 -3.11 13.14 9.63
N ARG A 11 -4.21 13.42 10.32
CA ARG A 11 -4.38 14.64 11.14
C ARG A 11 -4.54 14.23 12.59
N GLY A 12 -3.56 14.61 13.42
CA GLY A 12 -3.37 14.23 14.84
C GLY A 12 -4.61 13.70 15.57
N GLY A 13 -4.82 12.38 15.54
CA GLY A 13 -5.92 11.68 16.22
C GLY A 13 -7.32 11.84 15.60
N LEU A 14 -7.53 12.81 14.71
CA LEU A 14 -8.81 13.12 14.08
C LEU A 14 -9.09 12.24 12.84
N ARG A 15 -8.05 11.89 12.08
CA ARG A 15 -8.18 11.04 10.90
C ARG A 15 -6.89 10.25 10.61
N ASP A 16 -7.05 8.99 10.24
CA ASP A 16 -6.00 8.15 9.66
C ASP A 16 -5.52 8.74 8.32
N GLY A 17 -4.24 8.56 8.01
CA GLY A 17 -3.71 8.81 6.67
C GLY A 17 -4.21 7.75 5.70
N GLN A 18 -4.42 8.12 4.44
CA GLN A 18 -4.90 7.22 3.41
C GLN A 18 -4.21 7.51 2.08
N ILE A 19 -3.85 6.45 1.36
CA ILE A 19 -3.32 6.53 0.00
C ILE A 19 -4.13 5.58 -0.85
N GLU A 20 -4.61 6.06 -1.98
CA GLU A 20 -5.28 5.26 -2.99
C GLU A 20 -4.38 5.22 -4.22
N ALA A 21 -4.14 4.01 -4.73
CA ALA A 21 -3.25 3.81 -5.85
C ALA A 21 -3.72 2.69 -6.77
N VAL A 22 -3.24 2.74 -8.01
CA VAL A 22 -3.37 1.65 -8.98
C VAL A 22 -2.00 1.07 -9.24
N ALA A 23 -1.88 -0.24 -9.12
CA ALA A 23 -0.71 -1.01 -9.51
C ALA A 23 -1.00 -1.77 -10.81
N MET A 24 0.01 -1.86 -11.69
CA MET A 24 -0.07 -2.62 -12.93
C MET A 24 0.71 -3.93 -12.83
N THR A 25 0.13 -5.03 -13.32
CA THR A 25 0.87 -6.29 -13.47
C THR A 25 1.97 -6.13 -14.52
N PRO A 26 3.17 -6.71 -14.32
CA PRO A 26 4.31 -6.46 -15.23
C PRO A 26 4.12 -6.96 -16.65
N LEU A 27 3.47 -8.13 -16.82
CA LEU A 27 3.36 -8.80 -18.12
C LEU A 27 2.12 -8.37 -18.91
N LEU A 28 0.95 -8.34 -18.26
CA LEU A 28 -0.33 -8.09 -18.93
C LEU A 28 -0.85 -6.66 -18.75
N GLY A 29 -0.18 -5.82 -17.94
CA GLY A 29 -0.61 -4.45 -17.69
C GLY A 29 -1.96 -4.33 -16.98
N LEU A 30 -2.43 -5.40 -16.34
CA LEU A 30 -3.73 -5.42 -15.66
C LEU A 30 -3.69 -4.50 -14.44
N ARG A 31 -4.78 -3.75 -14.26
CA ARG A 31 -4.90 -2.78 -13.17
C ARG A 31 -5.42 -3.45 -11.91
N ASN A 32 -4.81 -3.10 -10.79
CA ASN A 32 -5.20 -3.52 -9.46
C ASN A 32 -5.31 -2.29 -8.57
N ASP A 33 -6.38 -2.25 -7.78
CA ASP A 33 -6.62 -1.17 -6.83
C ASP A 33 -5.96 -1.49 -5.51
N VAL A 34 -5.29 -0.48 -4.95
CA VAL A 34 -4.55 -0.60 -3.69
C VAL A 34 -4.94 0.56 -2.80
N VAL A 35 -5.34 0.25 -1.57
CA VAL A 35 -5.63 1.23 -0.54
C VAL A 35 -4.70 0.97 0.64
N ILE A 36 -4.00 2.02 1.06
CA ILE A 36 -3.10 1.99 2.19
C ILE A 36 -3.66 2.95 3.24
N ARG A 37 -3.85 2.46 4.45
CA ARG A 37 -4.26 3.27 5.60
C ARG A 37 -3.15 3.28 6.64
N VAL A 38 -2.85 4.47 7.14
CA VAL A 38 -1.76 4.72 8.10
C VAL A 38 -2.34 5.37 9.34
N ARG A 39 -2.33 4.64 10.45
CA ARG A 39 -2.80 5.13 11.75
C ARG A 39 -1.63 5.37 12.70
N PRO A 40 -1.40 6.60 13.17
CA PRO A 40 -0.41 6.87 14.21
C PRO A 40 -0.71 6.07 15.48
N THR A 41 0.33 5.60 16.16
CA THR A 41 0.25 4.96 17.48
C THR A 41 1.31 5.58 18.39
N ALA A 42 1.24 5.33 19.70
CA ALA A 42 2.20 5.87 20.66
C ALA A 42 3.67 5.50 20.36
N ARG A 43 3.93 4.41 19.63
CA ARG A 43 5.28 3.91 19.32
C ARG A 43 5.58 3.84 17.81
N GLY A 44 4.77 4.49 16.97
CA GLY A 44 4.96 4.49 15.52
C GLY A 44 3.66 4.62 14.75
N ALA A 45 3.42 3.72 13.80
CA ALA A 45 2.19 3.68 13.03
C ALA A 45 1.76 2.24 12.74
N ARG A 46 0.45 2.01 12.70
CA ARG A 46 -0.16 0.79 12.15
C ARG A 46 -0.50 1.05 10.68
N ILE A 47 -0.08 0.13 9.82
CA ILE A 47 -0.31 0.20 8.38
C ILE A 47 -1.24 -0.94 8.02
N ASP A 48 -2.42 -0.61 7.50
CA ASP A 48 -3.35 -1.58 6.95
C ASP A 48 -3.32 -1.43 5.41
N ILE A 49 -3.01 -2.50 4.68
CA ILE A 49 -2.91 -2.50 3.21
C ILE A 49 -3.97 -3.43 2.65
N ARG A 50 -4.72 -2.95 1.65
CA ARG A 50 -5.66 -3.76 0.87
C ARG A 50 -5.30 -3.68 -0.60
N SER A 51 -5.52 -4.78 -1.30
CA SER A 51 -5.19 -4.93 -2.70
C SER A 51 -6.26 -5.78 -3.37
N MET A 52 -6.74 -5.34 -4.53
CA MET A 52 -7.80 -6.02 -5.27
C MET A 52 -7.55 -5.94 -6.77
N SER A 53 -7.67 -7.09 -7.45
CA SER A 53 -7.61 -7.17 -8.90
C SER A 53 -8.93 -6.75 -9.52
N ARG A 54 -8.88 -5.90 -10.57
CA ARG A 54 -10.09 -5.45 -11.28
C ARG A 54 -10.63 -6.50 -12.26
N PHE A 55 -9.79 -7.43 -12.67
CA PHE A 55 -10.09 -8.40 -13.72
C PHE A 55 -9.62 -9.80 -13.30
N GLY A 56 -10.40 -10.80 -13.70
CA GLY A 56 -10.14 -12.21 -13.40
C GLY A 56 -10.83 -12.69 -12.11
N VAL A 57 -11.16 -13.98 -12.08
CA VAL A 57 -11.72 -14.64 -10.89
C VAL A 57 -10.61 -14.98 -9.89
N HIS A 58 -9.37 -15.09 -10.36
CA HIS A 58 -8.21 -15.46 -9.57
C HIS A 58 -7.02 -14.56 -9.89
N ASP A 59 -6.29 -14.13 -8.86
CA ASP A 59 -5.16 -13.21 -8.96
C ASP A 59 -3.79 -13.92 -8.98
N LEU A 60 -3.77 -15.26 -8.89
CA LEU A 60 -2.56 -16.10 -8.86
C LEU A 60 -1.57 -15.67 -7.75
N GLY A 61 -2.07 -15.14 -6.63
CA GLY A 61 -1.25 -14.69 -5.50
C GLY A 61 -0.61 -13.31 -5.69
N GLU A 62 -0.93 -12.61 -6.77
CA GLU A 62 -0.34 -11.32 -7.11
C GLU A 62 -0.64 -10.23 -6.06
N ASN A 63 -1.84 -10.24 -5.46
CA ASN A 63 -2.16 -9.31 -4.37
C ASN A 63 -1.33 -9.59 -3.11
N SER A 64 -1.14 -10.87 -2.75
CA SER A 64 -0.33 -11.26 -1.59
C SER A 64 1.14 -10.88 -1.77
N TRP A 65 1.69 -11.17 -2.95
CA TRP A 65 3.05 -10.79 -3.32
C TRP A 65 3.23 -9.27 -3.23
N ARG A 66 2.29 -8.49 -3.79
CA ARG A 66 2.35 -7.03 -3.75
C ARG A 66 2.35 -6.48 -2.33
N ILE A 67 1.43 -6.94 -1.49
CA ILE A 67 1.33 -6.51 -0.10
C ILE A 67 2.64 -6.81 0.64
N SER A 68 3.18 -8.03 0.46
CA SER A 68 4.40 -8.46 1.12
C SER A 68 5.62 -7.66 0.67
N SER A 69 5.75 -7.42 -0.65
CA SER A 69 6.82 -6.58 -1.21
C SER A 69 6.77 -5.16 -0.67
N LEU A 70 5.58 -4.55 -0.66
CA LEU A 70 5.41 -3.19 -0.16
C LEU A 70 5.75 -3.06 1.34
N LEU A 71 5.38 -4.05 2.16
CA LEU A 71 5.76 -4.08 3.57
C LEU A 71 7.27 -4.22 3.78
N ALA A 72 7.94 -5.00 2.93
CA ALA A 72 9.40 -5.13 2.95
C ALA A 72 10.08 -3.79 2.59
N ASP A 73 9.59 -3.12 1.55
CA ASP A 73 10.11 -1.82 1.10
C ASP A 73 9.93 -0.75 2.19
N ILE A 74 8.74 -0.66 2.81
CA ILE A 74 8.48 0.26 3.92
C ILE A 74 9.44 -0.01 5.09
N SER A 75 9.67 -1.29 5.40
CA SER A 75 10.57 -1.69 6.47
C SER A 75 12.03 -1.29 6.18
N ALA A 76 12.48 -1.45 4.93
CA ALA A 76 13.81 -1.04 4.50
C ALA A 76 13.98 0.48 4.57
N GLU A 77 13.03 1.25 4.05
CA GLU A 77 13.06 2.72 4.09
C GLU A 77 13.03 3.27 5.52
N ARG A 78 12.25 2.65 6.42
CA ARG A 78 12.25 3.01 7.83
C ARG A 78 13.62 2.80 8.48
N ARG A 79 14.35 1.73 8.13
CA ARG A 79 15.69 1.47 8.67
C ARG A 79 16.70 2.51 8.19
N LYS A 80 16.67 2.86 6.90
CA LYS A 80 17.55 3.91 6.33
C LYS A 80 17.39 5.24 7.04
N LYS A 81 16.15 5.68 7.33
CA LYS A 81 15.89 6.94 8.05
C LYS A 81 16.33 6.96 9.53
N ARG A 82 16.68 5.81 10.12
CA ARG A 82 17.14 5.73 11.51
C ARG A 82 18.67 5.77 11.63
N GLN A 83 19.38 5.58 10.53
CA GLN A 83 20.83 5.73 10.41
C GLN A 83 21.13 7.17 10.00
#